data_AF-A0A2K3JD82-F1
#
_entry.id   AF-A0A2K3JD82-F1
#
_cell.length_a   1.000
_cell.length_b   1.000
_cell.length_c   1.000
_cell.angle_alpha   90.00
_cell.angle_beta   90.00
_cell.angle_gamma   90.00
#
_symmetry.space_group_name_H-M   'P 1'
#
loop_
_entity.id
_entity.type
_entity.pdbx_description
1 polymer ?
#
loop_
_entity_poly.entity_id
_entity_poly.type
_entity_poly.pdbx_seq_one_letter_code
_entity_poly.pdbx_strand_id
1 'polypeptide(L)'
;MSDRTRRQKINEKIGKGVSKKKKDVLDKLEQAFSLDCTIEEACLHADINPSTYYVWVKKDKKLSERFTALRNKPILLARKTLVEGLKDNPELSLKYLERKRKSEFSLRMENINADGEIDIEDDERMKIIKKKIIDGKNQ
;
A
#
# COMPACT_ATOMS: atom_id res chain seq x y z
N MET A 1 -52.87 -15.63 -19.45
CA MET A 1 -51.76 -15.29 -18.52
C MET A 1 -52.23 -15.57 -17.10
N SER A 2 -51.63 -16.56 -16.44
CA SER A 2 -51.97 -16.91 -15.05
C SER A 2 -51.59 -15.74 -14.12
N ASP A 3 -52.58 -15.19 -13.45
CA ASP A 3 -52.40 -14.04 -12.57
C ASP A 3 -51.77 -14.50 -11.25
N ARG A 4 -50.69 -13.84 -10.82
CA ARG A 4 -49.90 -14.28 -9.65
C ARG A 4 -50.76 -14.26 -8.37
N THR A 5 -50.65 -15.32 -7.56
CA THR A 5 -51.36 -15.43 -6.28
C THR A 5 -50.91 -14.37 -5.27
N ARG A 6 -51.78 -14.02 -4.30
CA ARG A 6 -51.49 -13.03 -3.26
C ARG A 6 -50.22 -13.35 -2.46
N ARG A 7 -49.95 -14.64 -2.18
CA ARG A 7 -48.72 -15.12 -1.52
C ARG A 7 -47.47 -14.89 -2.38
N GLN A 8 -47.54 -15.17 -3.68
CA GLN A 8 -46.43 -14.91 -4.60
C GLN A 8 -46.10 -13.41 -4.66
N LYS A 9 -47.12 -12.54 -4.72
CA LYS A 9 -46.93 -11.08 -4.71
C LYS A 9 -46.26 -10.57 -3.42
N ILE A 10 -46.61 -11.14 -2.25
CA ILE A 10 -45.99 -10.79 -0.96
C ILE A 10 -44.52 -11.23 -0.90
N ASN A 11 -44.22 -12.49 -1.26
CA ASN A 11 -42.85 -13.01 -1.23
C ASN A 11 -41.92 -12.22 -2.17
N GLU A 12 -42.41 -11.83 -3.34
CA GLU A 12 -41.64 -11.03 -4.29
C GLU A 12 -41.35 -9.61 -3.75
N LYS A 13 -42.30 -9.01 -3.02
CA LYS A 13 -42.11 -7.70 -2.38
C LYS A 13 -41.10 -7.76 -1.24
N ILE A 14 -41.14 -8.83 -0.42
CA ILE A 14 -40.17 -9.09 0.64
C ILE A 14 -38.77 -9.32 0.06
N GLY A 15 -38.65 -10.17 -0.97
CA GLY A 15 -37.38 -10.45 -1.64
C GLY A 15 -36.73 -9.18 -2.22
N LYS A 16 -37.52 -8.34 -2.91
CA LYS A 16 -37.03 -7.04 -3.43
C LYS A 16 -36.51 -6.12 -2.32
N GLY A 17 -37.17 -6.10 -1.15
CA GLY A 17 -36.72 -5.32 0.01
C GLY A 17 -35.37 -5.77 0.57
N VAL A 18 -35.15 -7.08 0.67
CA VAL A 18 -33.88 -7.66 1.15
C VAL A 18 -32.73 -7.36 0.18
N SER A 19 -32.96 -7.49 -1.14
CA SER A 19 -31.95 -7.14 -2.15
C SER A 19 -31.57 -5.67 -2.10
N LYS A 20 -32.53 -4.76 -1.86
CA LYS A 20 -32.26 -3.32 -1.74
C LYS A 20 -31.38 -3.00 -0.51
N LYS A 21 -31.68 -3.59 0.64
CA LYS A 21 -30.84 -3.45 1.85
C LYS A 21 -29.43 -3.97 1.64
N LYS A 22 -29.27 -5.13 0.99
CA LYS A 22 -27.95 -5.68 0.69
C LYS A 22 -27.12 -4.75 -0.20
N LYS A 23 -27.74 -4.13 -1.21
CA LYS A 23 -27.05 -3.17 -2.08
C LYS A 23 -26.57 -1.94 -1.31
N ASP A 24 -27.42 -1.37 -0.44
CA ASP A 24 -27.06 -0.21 0.39
C ASP A 24 -25.84 -0.48 1.28
N VAL A 25 -25.80 -1.65 1.92
CA VAL A 25 -24.64 -2.07 2.74
C VAL A 25 -23.37 -2.19 1.90
N LEU A 26 -23.46 -2.78 0.70
CA LEU A 26 -22.31 -2.91 -0.20
C LEU A 26 -21.80 -1.54 -0.65
N ASP A 27 -22.70 -0.62 -1.01
CA ASP A 27 -22.33 0.74 -1.43
C ASP A 27 -21.59 1.48 -0.29
N LYS A 28 -22.02 1.33 0.97
CA LYS A 28 -21.34 1.90 2.16
C LYS A 28 -19.97 1.28 2.41
N LEU A 29 -19.82 -0.03 2.23
CA LEU A 29 -18.52 -0.71 2.32
C LEU A 29 -17.57 -0.21 1.24
N GLU A 30 -18.04 -0.09 0.00
CA GLU A 30 -17.22 0.40 -1.12
C GLU A 30 -16.77 1.85 -0.92
N GLN A 31 -17.63 2.70 -0.36
CA GLN A 31 -17.28 4.06 0.01
C GLN A 31 -16.15 4.08 1.05
N ALA A 32 -16.30 3.31 2.14
CA ALA A 32 -15.27 3.23 3.18
C ALA A 32 -13.94 2.69 2.64
N PHE A 33 -13.96 1.59 1.87
CA PHE A 33 -12.73 1.05 1.29
C PHE A 33 -12.09 1.98 0.26
N SER A 34 -12.87 2.84 -0.41
CA SER A 34 -12.32 3.87 -1.30
C SER A 34 -11.49 4.93 -0.56
N LEU A 35 -11.65 5.04 0.76
CA LEU A 35 -10.87 5.91 1.65
C LEU A 35 -9.73 5.15 2.36
N ASP A 36 -9.47 3.90 1.97
CA ASP A 36 -8.49 3.00 2.61
C ASP A 36 -8.79 2.69 4.09
N CYS A 37 -10.07 2.76 4.49
CA CYS A 37 -10.50 2.32 5.82
C CYS A 37 -10.21 0.85 6.08
N THR A 38 -10.05 0.50 7.36
CA THR A 38 -9.94 -0.89 7.81
C THR A 38 -11.26 -1.64 7.63
N ILE A 39 -11.22 -2.97 7.70
CA ILE A 39 -12.45 -3.79 7.62
C ILE A 39 -13.40 -3.45 8.77
N GLU A 40 -12.88 -3.19 9.95
CA GLU A 40 -13.67 -2.85 11.15
C GLU A 40 -14.39 -1.51 10.98
N GLU A 41 -13.68 -0.49 10.52
CA GLU A 41 -14.25 0.83 10.22
C GLU A 41 -15.29 0.76 9.10
N ALA A 42 -15.01 -0.01 8.03
CA ALA A 42 -15.95 -0.19 6.94
C ALA A 42 -17.22 -0.91 7.40
N CYS A 43 -17.09 -1.95 8.24
CA CYS A 43 -18.23 -2.67 8.81
C CYS A 43 -19.05 -1.78 9.75
N LEU A 44 -18.38 -0.96 10.57
CA LEU A 44 -19.02 0.04 11.42
C LEU A 44 -19.81 1.05 10.58
N HIS A 45 -19.20 1.59 9.52
CA HIS A 45 -19.86 2.53 8.61
C HIS A 45 -21.06 1.92 7.87
N ALA A 46 -20.98 0.63 7.54
CA ALA A 46 -22.05 -0.09 6.85
C ALA A 46 -23.10 -0.71 7.80
N ASP A 47 -22.97 -0.52 9.11
CA ASP A 47 -23.83 -1.07 10.16
C ASP A 47 -23.99 -2.60 10.06
N ILE A 48 -22.86 -3.30 9.89
CA ILE A 48 -22.80 -4.77 9.89
C ILE A 48 -21.74 -5.29 10.85
N ASN A 49 -21.93 -6.52 11.31
CA ASN A 49 -20.91 -7.23 12.07
C ASN A 49 -19.77 -7.70 11.12
N PRO A 50 -18.48 -7.61 11.52
CA PRO A 50 -17.36 -8.14 10.73
C PRO A 50 -17.52 -9.61 10.30
N SER A 51 -18.16 -10.45 11.11
CA SER A 51 -18.46 -11.84 10.74
C SER A 51 -19.30 -11.93 9.46
N THR A 52 -20.26 -11.02 9.28
CA THR A 52 -21.09 -10.95 8.06
C THR A 52 -20.25 -10.64 6.83
N TYR A 53 -19.30 -9.70 6.95
CA TYR A 53 -18.35 -9.38 5.89
C TYR A 53 -17.52 -10.60 5.46
N TYR A 54 -16.90 -11.31 6.42
CA TYR A 54 -16.09 -12.49 6.12
C TYR A 54 -16.90 -13.61 5.45
N VAL A 55 -18.15 -13.81 5.86
CA VAL A 55 -19.04 -14.77 5.20
C VAL A 55 -19.33 -14.37 3.75
N TRP A 56 -19.50 -13.09 3.46
CA TRP A 56 -19.77 -12.61 2.11
C TRP A 56 -18.56 -12.77 1.19
N VAL A 57 -17.39 -12.33 1.66
CA VAL A 57 -16.12 -12.46 0.93
C VAL A 57 -15.72 -13.92 0.70
N LYS A 58 -15.97 -14.80 1.68
CA LYS A 58 -15.73 -16.25 1.50
C LYS A 58 -16.64 -16.87 0.43
N LYS A 59 -17.87 -16.37 0.30
CA LYS A 59 -18.83 -16.84 -0.71
C LYS A 59 -18.62 -16.22 -2.09
N ASP A 60 -18.09 -14.99 -2.15
CA ASP A 60 -17.88 -14.24 -3.38
C ASP A 60 -16.46 -13.65 -3.42
N LYS A 61 -15.55 -14.36 -4.08
CA LYS A 61 -14.16 -13.94 -4.23
C LYS A 61 -14.02 -12.64 -5.03
N LYS A 62 -14.89 -12.40 -6.02
CA LYS A 62 -14.86 -11.16 -6.83
C LYS A 62 -15.15 -9.94 -5.97
N LEU A 63 -16.01 -10.10 -4.96
CA LEU A 63 -16.29 -9.03 -4.01
C LEU A 63 -15.05 -8.65 -3.19
N SER A 64 -14.28 -9.65 -2.75
CA SER A 64 -12.99 -9.44 -2.06
C SER A 64 -11.99 -8.66 -2.92
N GLU A 65 -11.83 -9.10 -4.17
CA GLU A 65 -10.92 -8.47 -5.14
C GLU A 65 -11.33 -7.02 -5.41
N ARG A 66 -12.64 -6.76 -5.54
CA ARG A 66 -13.17 -5.40 -5.70
C ARG A 66 -12.85 -4.51 -4.49
N PHE A 67 -13.10 -4.97 -3.27
CA PHE A 67 -12.78 -4.19 -2.07
C PHE A 67 -11.29 -3.92 -1.94
N THR A 68 -10.45 -4.92 -2.21
CA THR A 68 -8.99 -4.77 -2.22
C THR A 68 -8.54 -3.74 -3.25
N ALA A 69 -9.13 -3.75 -4.45
CA ALA A 69 -8.82 -2.79 -5.49
C ALA A 69 -9.21 -1.35 -5.10
N LEU A 70 -10.36 -1.16 -4.43
CA LEU A 70 -10.84 0.16 -4.01
C LEU A 70 -9.89 0.87 -3.05
N ARG A 71 -9.18 0.12 -2.21
CA ARG A 71 -8.17 0.67 -1.27
C ARG A 71 -6.98 1.34 -1.96
N ASN A 72 -6.76 1.10 -3.26
CA ASN A 72 -5.74 1.81 -4.02
C ASN A 72 -6.16 3.22 -4.46
N LYS A 73 -7.43 3.61 -4.28
CA LYS A 73 -7.92 4.94 -4.71
C LYS A 73 -7.18 6.10 -4.06
N PRO A 74 -6.87 6.12 -2.75
CA PRO A 74 -6.10 7.21 -2.15
C PRO A 74 -4.68 7.30 -2.73
N ILE A 75 -4.06 6.16 -3.05
CA ILE A 75 -2.75 6.13 -3.72
C ILE A 75 -2.85 6.73 -5.13
N LEU A 76 -3.90 6.42 -5.88
CA LEU A 76 -4.13 7.03 -7.20
C LEU A 76 -4.38 8.54 -7.11
N LEU A 77 -5.14 8.98 -6.10
CA LEU A 77 -5.36 10.39 -5.83
C LEU A 77 -4.05 11.10 -5.50
N ALA A 78 -3.24 10.54 -4.59
CA ALA A 78 -1.93 11.08 -4.23
C ALA A 78 -0.99 11.16 -5.44
N ARG A 79 -1.00 10.15 -6.32
CA ARG A 79 -0.25 10.17 -7.59
C ARG A 79 -0.70 11.30 -8.49
N LYS A 80 -2.01 11.52 -8.61
CA LYS A 80 -2.57 12.61 -9.40
C LYS A 80 -2.15 13.97 -8.84
N THR A 81 -2.31 14.18 -7.54
CA THR A 81 -1.89 15.41 -6.86
C THR A 81 -0.40 15.68 -7.04
N LEU A 82 0.44 14.64 -6.92
CA LEU A 82 1.88 14.76 -7.16
C LEU A 82 2.18 15.24 -8.58
N VAL A 83 1.57 14.61 -9.58
CA VAL A 83 1.79 14.95 -11.00
C VAL A 83 1.31 16.37 -11.32
N GLU A 84 0.18 16.79 -10.78
CA GLU A 84 -0.33 18.15 -10.93
C GLU A 84 0.63 19.18 -10.32
N GLY A 85 1.17 18.89 -9.12
CA GLY A 85 2.13 19.75 -8.44
C GLY A 85 3.52 19.87 -9.12
N LEU A 86 3.85 18.99 -10.07
CA LEU A 86 5.10 19.09 -10.83
C LEU A 86 5.19 20.39 -11.65
N LYS A 87 4.05 20.92 -12.10
CA LYS A 87 4.01 22.13 -12.94
C LYS A 87 4.54 23.37 -12.22
N ASP A 88 4.23 23.48 -10.94
CA ASP A 88 4.47 24.70 -10.16
C ASP A 88 5.71 24.58 -9.25
N ASN A 89 6.26 23.38 -9.08
CA ASN A 89 7.41 23.13 -8.22
C ASN A 89 8.55 22.42 -8.97
N PRO A 90 9.55 23.17 -9.46
CA PRO A 90 10.72 22.60 -10.15
C PRO A 90 11.54 21.62 -9.30
N GLU A 91 11.64 21.84 -7.99
CA GLU A 91 12.38 20.93 -7.09
C GLU A 91 11.66 19.58 -6.95
N LEU A 92 10.32 19.61 -6.83
CA LEU A 92 9.49 18.41 -6.84
C LEU A 92 9.65 17.65 -8.18
N SER A 93 9.71 18.38 -9.29
CA SER A 93 9.93 17.84 -10.63
C SER A 93 11.27 17.16 -10.79
N LEU A 94 12.35 17.79 -10.32
CA LEU A 94 13.67 17.18 -10.33
C LEU A 94 13.69 15.90 -9.48
N LYS A 95 13.16 15.93 -8.25
CA LYS A 95 13.05 14.75 -7.37
C LYS A 95 12.23 13.62 -7.99
N TYR A 96 11.21 13.93 -8.79
CA TYR A 96 10.44 12.93 -9.52
C TYR A 96 11.29 12.26 -10.61
N LEU A 97 12.02 13.07 -11.40
CA LEU A 97 12.91 12.59 -12.46
C LEU A 97 14.07 11.77 -11.89
N GLU A 98 14.73 12.21 -10.83
CA GLU A 98 15.78 11.47 -10.12
C GLU A 98 15.31 10.06 -9.73
N ARG A 99 14.06 9.92 -9.24
CA ARG A 99 13.51 8.63 -8.82
C ARG A 99 13.05 7.74 -9.97
N LYS A 100 12.53 8.32 -11.06
CA LYS A 100 11.97 7.58 -12.21
C LYS A 100 12.93 7.35 -13.37
N ARG A 101 13.98 8.17 -13.47
CA ARG A 101 15.00 8.21 -14.52
C ARG A 101 16.38 8.34 -13.87
N LYS A 102 16.67 7.45 -12.92
CA LYS A 102 17.95 7.41 -12.18
C LYS A 102 19.17 7.46 -13.10
N SER A 103 19.16 6.76 -14.24
CA SER A 103 20.28 6.75 -15.19
C SER A 103 20.69 8.14 -15.71
N GLU A 104 19.71 9.01 -15.88
CA GLU A 104 19.87 10.35 -16.47
C GLU A 104 20.03 11.43 -15.40
N PHE A 105 19.30 11.32 -14.28
CA PHE A 105 19.18 12.38 -13.29
C PHE A 105 19.76 12.01 -11.92
N SER A 106 20.24 10.79 -11.69
CA SER A 106 20.88 10.49 -10.40
C SER A 106 22.17 11.29 -10.22
N LEU A 107 22.36 11.78 -9.00
CA LEU A 107 23.63 12.32 -8.56
C LEU A 107 24.67 11.19 -8.61
N ARG A 108 25.58 11.27 -9.59
CA ARG A 108 26.76 10.43 -9.61
C ARG A 108 27.72 10.98 -8.57
N MET A 109 28.05 10.16 -7.58
CA MET A 109 29.28 10.37 -6.83
C MET A 109 30.43 9.88 -7.71
N GLU A 110 31.27 10.79 -8.17
CA GLU A 110 32.55 10.42 -8.73
C GLU A 110 33.43 9.94 -7.58
N ASN A 111 33.66 8.63 -7.51
CA ASN A 111 34.79 8.13 -6.74
C ASN A 111 36.03 8.60 -7.50
N ILE A 112 36.62 9.69 -7.04
CA ILE A 112 37.96 10.11 -7.45
C ILE A 112 38.86 9.02 -6.90
N ASN A 113 39.07 7.95 -7.67
CA ASN A 113 40.28 7.17 -7.55
C ASN A 113 41.39 8.11 -8.01
N ALA A 114 41.78 9.03 -7.12
CA ALA A 114 43.13 9.54 -7.16
C ALA A 114 44.02 8.31 -7.09
N ASP A 115 45.05 8.27 -7.92
CA ASP A 115 46.10 7.26 -7.92
C ASP A 115 46.87 7.29 -6.59
N GLY A 116 46.18 6.98 -5.49
CA GLY A 116 46.73 6.78 -4.18
C GLY A 116 47.30 5.38 -4.15
N GLU A 117 48.62 5.30 -4.33
CA GLU A 117 49.42 4.25 -3.75
C GLU A 117 48.85 3.93 -2.36
N ILE A 118 48.35 2.70 -2.20
CA ILE A 118 47.92 2.21 -0.90
C ILE A 118 49.23 1.96 -0.14
N ASP A 119 49.64 2.89 0.71
CA ASP A 119 50.77 2.68 1.62
C ASP A 119 50.44 1.48 2.52
N ILE A 120 51.12 0.36 2.27
CA ILE A 120 50.94 -0.94 2.96
C ILE A 120 51.52 -0.88 4.40
N GLU A 121 52.03 0.26 4.86
CA GLU A 121 52.71 0.37 6.16
C GLU A 121 51.80 0.17 7.38
N ASP A 122 50.49 0.42 7.26
CA ASP A 122 49.57 0.35 8.39
C ASP A 122 49.21 -1.10 8.81
N ASP A 123 49.33 -2.07 7.90
CA ASP A 123 49.01 -3.47 8.20
C ASP A 123 50.09 -4.14 9.08
N GLU A 124 51.36 -3.74 8.93
CA GLU A 124 52.44 -4.24 9.79
C GLU A 124 52.39 -3.61 11.18
N ARG A 125 52.09 -2.31 11.29
CA ARG A 125 51.87 -1.64 12.58
C ARG A 125 50.68 -2.25 13.33
N MET A 126 49.59 -2.54 12.63
CA MET A 126 48.41 -3.17 13.24
C MET A 126 48.66 -4.62 13.69
N LYS A 127 49.51 -5.38 12.98
CA LYS A 127 49.96 -6.70 13.44
C LYS A 127 50.83 -6.61 14.70
N ILE A 128 51.75 -5.64 14.77
CA ILE A 128 52.61 -5.43 15.95
C ILE A 128 51.78 -4.98 17.17
N ILE A 129 50.80 -4.09 16.97
CA ILE A 129 49.90 -3.63 18.04
C ILE A 129 49.02 -4.77 18.54
N LYS A 130 48.41 -5.56 17.65
CA LYS A 130 47.60 -6.73 18.05
C LYS A 130 48.41 -7.78 18.81
N LYS A 131 49.66 -8.04 18.41
CA LYS A 131 50.56 -8.97 19.11
C LYS A 131 50.88 -8.50 20.53
N LYS A 132 51.23 -7.22 20.72
CA LYS A 132 51.50 -6.64 22.05
C LYS A 132 50.28 -6.69 22.98
N ILE A 133 49.06 -6.51 22.46
CA ILE A 133 47.81 -6.59 23.24
C ILE A 133 47.52 -8.01 23.71
N ILE A 134 47.86 -9.02 22.92
CA ILE A 134 47.65 -10.44 23.25
C ILE A 134 48.66 -10.90 24.32
N ASP A 135 49.93 -10.51 24.16
CA ASP A 135 51.00 -10.91 25.10
C ASP A 135 50.84 -10.23 26.48
N GLY A 136 50.32 -9.00 26.54
CA GLY A 136 50.07 -8.27 27.78
C GLY A 136 48.80 -8.66 28.56
N LYS A 137 47.99 -9.59 28.05
CA LYS A 137 46.77 -10.11 28.74
C LYS A 137 46.95 -11.49 29.38
N ASN A 138 48.12 -12.12 29.21
CA ASN A 138 48.45 -13.44 29.74
C ASN A 138 49.53 -13.40 30.86
N GLN A 139 49.66 -12.27 31.56
CA GLN A 139 50.39 -12.16 32.83
C GLN A 139 49.45 -11.73 33.95
#